data_AF-I3IQA7-F1
#
_entry.id   AF-I3IQA7-F1
#
_cell.length_a   1.000
_cell.length_b   1.000
_cell.length_c   1.000
_cell.angle_alpha   90.00
_cell.angle_beta   90.00
_cell.angle_gamma   90.00
#
_symmetry.space_group_name_H-M   'P 1'
#
loop_
_entity.id
_entity.type
_entity.pdbx_description
1 polymer ?
#
loop_
_entity_poly.entity_id
_entity_poly.type
_entity_poly.pdbx_seq_one_letter_code
_entity_poly.pdbx_strand_id
1 'polypeptide(L)'
;MKVKILLVGFLMIILSISYRIDASPLDFSWNAPKTYVHNEGTSGEIRYIIWFYNLGNTLEKPILVPIEVFLMTDTGEKCLDTYYPDIMEHVAKLDEDYQEGKKYQCAIIAKGELAPKTTKHCIAMFEDIDPKVKRLDIFVTGISHFFFWRWRMIDYSYKITYEKEFDHWKLIEHGMSKDASHRSYEFESRDW
;
A
#
# COMPACT_ATOMS: atom_id res chain seq x y z
N MET A 1 26.43 -43.84 29.68
CA MET A 1 26.70 -42.57 28.97
C MET A 1 25.83 -42.32 27.73
N LYS A 2 25.38 -43.35 26.99
CA LYS A 2 24.60 -43.17 25.74
C LYS A 2 23.17 -42.62 25.92
N VAL A 3 22.49 -42.90 27.03
CA VAL A 3 21.10 -42.46 27.29
C VAL A 3 21.00 -40.95 27.58
N LYS A 4 22.03 -40.35 28.22
CA LYS A 4 22.04 -38.91 28.54
C LYS A 4 22.21 -38.04 27.29
N ILE A 5 22.91 -38.53 26.27
CA ILE A 5 23.13 -37.81 25.01
C ILE A 5 21.83 -37.78 24.18
N LEU A 6 21.03 -38.85 24.23
CA LEU A 6 19.73 -38.93 23.54
C LEU A 6 18.71 -37.93 24.13
N LEU A 7 18.68 -37.80 25.47
CA LEU A 7 17.77 -36.89 26.16
C LEU A 7 18.10 -35.41 25.89
N VAL A 8 19.39 -35.07 25.82
CA VAL A 8 19.86 -33.71 25.51
C VAL A 8 19.60 -33.37 24.03
N GLY A 9 19.78 -34.33 23.11
CA GLY A 9 19.45 -34.14 21.69
C GLY A 9 17.94 -33.91 21.45
N PHE A 10 17.08 -34.65 22.16
CA PHE A 10 15.63 -34.50 22.05
C PHE A 10 15.13 -33.16 22.64
N LEU A 11 15.73 -32.68 23.74
CA LEU A 11 15.39 -31.39 24.34
C LEU A 11 15.73 -30.21 23.41
N MET A 12 16.84 -30.30 22.67
CA MET A 12 17.24 -29.28 21.69
C MET A 12 16.30 -29.24 20.47
N ILE A 13 15.75 -30.39 20.05
CA ILE A 13 14.76 -30.47 18.96
C ILE A 13 13.41 -29.83 19.38
N ILE A 14 12.96 -30.03 20.62
CA ILE A 14 11.72 -29.41 21.13
C ILE A 14 11.86 -27.89 21.27
N LEU A 15 13.03 -27.40 21.68
CA LEU A 15 13.33 -25.96 21.74
C LEU A 15 13.41 -25.30 20.35
N SER A 16 13.64 -26.08 19.29
CA SER A 16 13.75 -25.58 17.92
C SER A 16 12.39 -25.32 17.24
N ILE A 17 11.28 -25.84 17.79
CA ILE A 17 9.96 -25.83 17.13
C ILE A 17 9.10 -24.62 17.52
N SER A 18 9.54 -23.77 18.45
CA SER A 18 8.71 -22.64 18.93
C SER A 18 9.00 -21.29 18.25
N TYR A 19 9.75 -21.25 17.14
CA TYR A 19 9.68 -20.10 16.25
C TYR A 19 8.32 -20.11 15.54
N ARG A 20 7.29 -19.66 16.24
CA ARG A 20 6.08 -19.19 15.58
C ARG A 20 6.53 -18.01 14.73
N ILE A 21 6.58 -18.21 13.42
CA ILE A 21 6.54 -17.12 12.46
C ILE A 21 5.15 -16.55 12.65
N ASP A 22 5.01 -15.57 13.55
CA ASP A 22 3.77 -14.84 13.68
C ASP A 22 3.55 -14.13 12.33
N ALA A 23 2.50 -14.54 11.62
CA ALA A 23 2.09 -13.87 10.39
C ALA A 23 1.83 -12.39 10.70
N SER A 24 2.16 -11.51 9.74
CA SER A 24 1.92 -10.06 9.89
C SER A 24 0.46 -9.83 10.33
N PRO A 25 0.21 -9.00 11.37
CA PRO A 25 -1.14 -8.61 11.76
C PRO A 25 -1.93 -7.94 10.65
N LEU A 26 -1.23 -7.30 9.71
CA LEU A 26 -1.79 -6.65 8.53
C LEU A 26 -1.34 -7.39 7.27
N ASP A 27 -2.30 -7.88 6.50
CA ASP A 27 -2.12 -8.33 5.12
C ASP A 27 -2.30 -7.13 4.19
N PHE A 28 -1.28 -6.85 3.39
CA PHE A 28 -1.26 -5.72 2.47
C PHE A 28 -1.00 -6.25 1.06
N SER A 29 -1.96 -6.05 0.17
CA SER A 29 -1.91 -6.50 -1.22
C SER A 29 -2.38 -5.40 -2.16
N TRP A 30 -1.91 -5.43 -3.41
CA TRP A 30 -2.19 -4.38 -4.38
C TRP A 30 -2.06 -4.89 -5.81
N ASN A 31 -2.64 -4.14 -6.75
CA ASN A 31 -2.50 -4.35 -8.18
C ASN A 31 -1.53 -3.32 -8.78
N ALA A 32 -1.19 -3.47 -10.06
CA ALA A 32 -0.46 -2.40 -10.76
C ALA A 32 -1.36 -1.17 -10.92
N PRO A 33 -0.83 0.06 -10.82
CA PRO A 33 -1.60 1.25 -11.14
C PRO A 33 -1.95 1.24 -12.64
N LYS A 34 -3.06 1.90 -12.98
CA LYS A 34 -3.53 2.06 -14.36
C LYS A 34 -3.82 3.51 -14.66
N THR A 35 -3.67 3.88 -15.92
CA THR A 35 -3.93 5.23 -16.41
C THR A 35 -5.33 5.28 -17.00
N TYR A 36 -6.13 6.25 -16.57
CA TYR A 36 -7.48 6.51 -17.07
C TYR A 36 -7.55 7.91 -17.66
N VAL A 37 -8.38 8.08 -18.69
CA VAL A 37 -8.64 9.38 -19.32
C VAL A 37 -10.14 9.65 -19.24
N HIS A 38 -10.52 10.65 -18.46
CA HIS A 38 -11.90 11.10 -18.37
C HIS A 38 -12.21 12.14 -19.43
N ASN A 39 -13.40 12.11 -20.02
CA ASN A 39 -13.85 13.05 -21.05
C ASN A 39 -12.86 13.21 -22.23
N GLU A 40 -12.26 12.09 -22.66
CA GLU A 40 -11.28 12.05 -23.75
C GLU A 40 -11.78 12.79 -25.00
N GLY A 41 -10.91 13.63 -25.58
CA GLY A 41 -11.23 14.41 -26.78
C GLY A 41 -12.13 15.63 -26.56
N THR A 42 -12.40 16.01 -25.31
CA THR A 42 -13.13 17.24 -24.96
C THR A 42 -12.19 18.28 -24.30
N SER A 43 -12.69 19.51 -24.09
CA SER A 43 -11.94 20.53 -23.34
C SER A 43 -11.79 20.24 -21.84
N GLY A 44 -12.46 19.20 -21.33
CA GLY A 44 -12.36 18.74 -19.94
C GLY A 44 -11.67 17.39 -19.82
N GLU A 45 -10.79 17.03 -20.76
CA GLU A 45 -9.97 15.83 -20.68
C GLU A 45 -9.07 15.88 -19.44
N ILE A 46 -9.20 14.88 -18.56
CA ILE A 46 -8.40 14.78 -17.34
C ILE A 46 -7.81 13.37 -17.27
N ARG A 47 -6.53 13.29 -16.92
CA ARG A 47 -5.82 12.02 -16.75
C ARG A 47 -5.72 11.66 -15.28
N TYR A 48 -5.99 10.39 -14.99
CA TYR A 48 -5.89 9.83 -13.66
C TYR A 48 -4.93 8.65 -13.66
N ILE A 49 -4.07 8.59 -12.65
CA ILE A 49 -3.42 7.34 -12.25
C ILE A 49 -4.20 6.79 -11.08
N ILE A 50 -4.77 5.60 -11.25
CA ILE A 50 -5.60 4.94 -10.25
C ILE A 50 -4.93 3.64 -9.82
N TRP A 51 -4.88 3.43 -8.51
CA TRP A 51 -4.21 2.31 -7.89
C TRP A 51 -5.09 1.63 -6.84
N PHE A 52 -5.35 0.35 -7.04
CA PHE A 52 -6.14 -0.48 -6.14
C PHE A 52 -5.26 -1.24 -5.16
N TYR A 53 -5.64 -1.21 -3.89
CA TYR A 53 -4.95 -1.93 -2.82
C TYR A 53 -5.93 -2.42 -1.75
N ASN A 54 -5.50 -3.37 -0.93
CA ASN A 54 -6.30 -3.97 0.12
C ASN A 54 -5.55 -3.97 1.45
N LEU A 55 -6.31 -3.76 2.53
CA LEU A 55 -5.84 -3.86 3.91
C LEU A 55 -6.64 -4.95 4.62
N GLY A 56 -6.01 -6.08 4.89
CA GLY A 56 -6.59 -7.23 5.57
C GLY A 56 -6.11 -7.33 7.02
N ASN A 57 -7.02 -7.45 7.97
CA ASN A 57 -6.66 -7.77 9.36
C ASN A 57 -6.64 -9.29 9.52
N THR A 58 -5.46 -9.84 9.80
CA THR A 58 -5.27 -11.28 9.97
C THR A 58 -5.59 -11.77 11.39
N LEU A 59 -5.80 -10.86 12.34
CA LEU A 59 -6.05 -11.15 13.75
C LEU A 59 -7.54 -11.35 14.04
N GLU A 60 -7.81 -12.02 15.18
CA GLU A 60 -9.15 -12.19 15.78
C GLU A 60 -9.59 -10.95 16.60
N LYS A 61 -8.82 -9.86 16.56
CA LYS A 61 -9.10 -8.61 17.28
C LYS A 61 -8.93 -7.42 16.35
N PRO A 62 -9.63 -6.29 16.59
CA PRO A 62 -9.46 -5.10 15.77
C PRO A 62 -8.03 -4.55 15.86
N ILE A 63 -7.58 -3.92 14.78
CA ILE A 63 -6.30 -3.20 14.70
C ILE A 63 -6.53 -1.76 14.24
N LEU A 64 -5.69 -0.83 14.68
CA LEU A 64 -5.73 0.56 14.26
C LEU A 64 -4.69 0.78 13.15
N VAL A 65 -5.13 1.16 11.95
CA VAL A 65 -4.27 1.34 10.79
C VAL A 65 -4.13 2.85 10.47
N PRO A 66 -3.01 3.50 10.80
CA PRO A 66 -2.78 4.92 10.54
C PRO A 66 -2.18 5.13 9.14
N ILE A 67 -2.84 4.62 8.10
CA ILE A 67 -2.32 4.63 6.73
C ILE A 67 -2.45 6.02 6.07
N GLU A 68 -1.42 6.39 5.31
CA GLU A 68 -1.47 7.45 4.31
C GLU A 68 -0.81 6.96 3.01
N VAL A 69 -1.25 7.48 1.87
CA VAL A 69 -0.74 7.09 0.55
C VAL A 69 -0.44 8.34 -0.25
N PHE A 70 0.71 8.36 -0.91
CA PHE A 70 1.05 9.42 -1.86
C PHE A 70 1.93 8.88 -2.98
N LEU A 71 1.95 9.62 -4.08
CA LEU A 71 2.73 9.34 -5.28
C LEU A 71 3.86 10.35 -5.42
N MET A 72 5.03 9.87 -5.84
CA MET A 72 6.12 10.69 -6.35
C MET A 72 6.48 10.26 -7.76
N THR A 73 6.74 11.22 -8.64
CA THR A 73 7.13 10.95 -10.03
C THR A 73 8.62 11.22 -10.25
N ASP A 74 9.19 10.77 -11.37
CA ASP A 74 10.55 11.13 -11.79
C ASP A 74 10.72 12.61 -12.14
N THR A 75 9.62 13.33 -12.39
CA THR A 75 9.63 14.79 -12.59
C THR A 75 9.72 15.56 -11.26
N GLY A 76 9.64 14.86 -10.12
CA GLY A 76 9.69 15.44 -8.78
C GLY A 76 8.33 15.92 -8.26
N GLU A 77 7.26 15.68 -9.01
CA GLU A 77 5.89 15.95 -8.59
C GLU A 77 5.49 15.03 -7.43
N LYS A 78 4.73 15.56 -6.47
CA LYS A 78 4.24 14.83 -5.30
C LYS A 78 2.75 15.01 -5.14
N CYS A 79 1.98 13.93 -5.21
CA CYS A 79 0.53 13.96 -5.19
C CYS A 79 -0.02 13.10 -4.05
N LEU A 80 -0.89 13.67 -3.21
CA LEU A 80 -1.63 12.90 -2.22
C LEU A 80 -2.74 12.08 -2.87
N ASP A 81 -3.07 10.95 -2.25
CA ASP A 81 -4.23 10.19 -2.66
C ASP A 81 -5.51 10.99 -2.42
N THR A 82 -6.32 11.11 -3.46
CA THR A 82 -7.63 11.78 -3.39
C THR A 82 -8.69 10.84 -3.96
N TYR A 83 -9.94 10.99 -3.54
CA TYR A 83 -11.06 10.22 -4.07
C TYR A 83 -11.92 11.09 -4.98
N TYR A 84 -11.94 10.76 -6.27
CA TYR A 84 -12.74 11.43 -7.28
C TYR A 84 -13.93 10.54 -7.65
N PRO A 85 -15.15 10.84 -7.22
CA PRO A 85 -16.31 9.99 -7.50
C PRO A 85 -16.67 9.97 -9.00
N ASP A 86 -16.42 11.06 -9.71
CA ASP A 86 -16.88 11.25 -11.10
C ASP A 86 -16.21 10.29 -12.09
N ILE A 87 -14.97 9.88 -11.83
CA ILE A 87 -14.24 8.91 -12.67
C ILE A 87 -14.65 7.45 -12.37
N MET A 88 -15.31 7.18 -11.26
CA MET A 88 -15.55 5.80 -10.81
C MET A 88 -16.50 5.03 -11.71
N GLU A 89 -17.50 5.68 -12.31
CA GLU A 89 -18.39 4.99 -13.26
C GLU A 89 -17.63 4.52 -14.51
N HIS A 90 -16.68 5.33 -14.97
CA HIS A 90 -15.83 5.01 -16.11
C HIS A 90 -14.86 3.86 -15.77
N VAL A 91 -14.23 3.91 -14.59
CA VAL A 91 -13.34 2.83 -14.10
C VAL A 91 -14.11 1.52 -13.95
N ALA A 92 -15.32 1.55 -13.38
CA ALA A 92 -16.14 0.36 -13.19
C ALA A 92 -16.50 -0.37 -14.50
N LYS A 93 -16.49 0.35 -15.63
CA LYS A 93 -16.78 -0.22 -16.96
C LYS A 93 -15.53 -0.80 -17.65
N LEU A 94 -14.35 -0.29 -17.31
CA LEU A 94 -13.10 -0.58 -18.04
C LEU A 94 -12.15 -1.49 -17.27
N ASP A 95 -12.19 -1.47 -15.94
CA ASP A 95 -11.18 -2.12 -15.11
C ASP A 95 -11.65 -3.46 -14.57
N GLU A 96 -10.92 -4.52 -14.91
CA GLU A 96 -11.11 -5.87 -14.36
C GLU A 96 -10.79 -5.97 -12.86
N ASP A 97 -9.92 -5.09 -12.36
CA ASP A 97 -9.56 -5.03 -10.93
C ASP A 97 -10.68 -4.38 -10.09
N TYR A 98 -11.61 -3.69 -10.74
CA TYR A 98 -12.81 -3.19 -10.10
C TYR A 98 -13.78 -4.34 -9.81
N GLN A 99 -14.12 -4.51 -8.54
CA GLN A 99 -15.02 -5.53 -8.05
C GLN A 99 -16.38 -4.91 -7.75
N GLU A 100 -17.39 -5.28 -8.54
CA GLU A 100 -18.76 -4.82 -8.36
C GLU A 100 -19.28 -5.15 -6.94
N GLY A 101 -20.00 -4.21 -6.33
CA GLY A 101 -20.53 -4.33 -4.98
C GLY A 101 -19.51 -4.11 -3.85
N LYS A 102 -18.23 -3.86 -4.17
CA LYS A 102 -17.24 -3.45 -3.17
C LYS A 102 -17.28 -1.95 -2.93
N LYS A 103 -17.13 -1.56 -1.66
CA LYS A 103 -16.94 -0.16 -1.27
C LYS A 103 -15.45 0.15 -1.24
N TYR A 104 -15.00 0.92 -2.22
CA TYR A 104 -13.63 1.43 -2.26
C TYR A 104 -13.47 2.69 -1.41
N GLN A 105 -12.35 2.79 -0.70
CA GLN A 105 -12.04 3.92 0.19
C GLN A 105 -10.63 4.43 -0.08
N CYS A 106 -10.43 5.76 -0.12
CA CYS A 106 -9.09 6.35 -0.08
C CYS A 106 -8.48 6.27 1.32
N ALA A 107 -7.17 6.51 1.44
CA ALA A 107 -6.42 6.31 2.68
C ALA A 107 -6.99 7.13 3.85
N ILE A 108 -7.39 8.39 3.61
CA ILE A 108 -7.96 9.25 4.65
C ILE A 108 -9.27 8.70 5.25
N ILE A 109 -10.02 7.89 4.49
CA ILE A 109 -11.24 7.22 4.95
C ILE A 109 -10.93 5.81 5.47
N ALA A 110 -9.96 5.12 4.87
CA ALA A 110 -9.54 3.78 5.26
C ALA A 110 -8.80 3.77 6.61
N LYS A 111 -8.15 4.88 6.98
CA LYS A 111 -7.44 5.05 8.26
C LYS A 111 -8.37 4.80 9.44
N GLY A 112 -7.80 4.28 10.52
CA GLY A 112 -8.52 3.96 11.75
C GLY A 112 -8.74 2.46 11.92
N GLU A 113 -9.83 2.09 12.58
CA GLU A 113 -10.06 0.71 12.99
C GLU A 113 -10.34 -0.22 11.79
N LEU A 114 -9.69 -1.38 11.78
CA LEU A 114 -9.94 -2.48 10.87
C LEU A 114 -10.39 -3.70 11.69
N ALA A 115 -11.63 -4.12 11.47
CA ALA A 115 -12.28 -5.18 12.23
C ALA A 115 -11.58 -6.53 12.07
N PRO A 116 -11.70 -7.45 13.05
CA PRO A 116 -11.13 -8.80 12.98
C PRO A 116 -11.47 -9.53 11.68
N LYS A 117 -10.48 -10.16 11.04
CA LYS A 117 -10.69 -11.00 9.84
C LYS A 117 -11.43 -10.31 8.69
N THR A 118 -11.30 -8.99 8.59
CA THR A 118 -11.91 -8.20 7.51
C THR A 118 -10.86 -7.61 6.58
N THR A 119 -11.28 -7.35 5.34
CA THR A 119 -10.48 -6.66 4.34
C THR A 119 -11.19 -5.37 3.94
N LYS A 120 -10.48 -4.24 4.02
CA LYS A 120 -10.90 -2.98 3.38
C LYS A 120 -10.34 -2.94 1.96
N HIS A 121 -11.23 -2.71 1.01
CA HIS A 121 -10.89 -2.45 -0.38
C HIS A 121 -10.62 -0.96 -0.54
N CYS A 122 -9.44 -0.63 -1.04
CA CYS A 122 -8.96 0.74 -1.07
C CYS A 122 -8.55 1.15 -2.49
N ILE A 123 -8.56 2.46 -2.71
CA ILE A 123 -8.21 3.07 -3.99
C ILE A 123 -7.46 4.36 -3.73
N ALA A 124 -6.34 4.56 -4.41
CA ALA A 124 -5.65 5.83 -4.49
C ALA A 124 -5.81 6.38 -5.90
N MET A 125 -6.17 7.65 -6.02
CA MET A 125 -6.27 8.32 -7.31
C MET A 125 -5.40 9.58 -7.29
N PHE A 126 -4.68 9.77 -8.39
CA PHE A 126 -3.83 10.91 -8.62
C PHE A 126 -4.26 11.55 -9.95
N GLU A 127 -4.71 12.80 -9.88
CA GLU A 127 -5.17 13.58 -11.03
C GLU A 127 -4.01 14.38 -11.63
N ASP A 128 -4.09 14.66 -12.93
CA ASP A 128 -3.23 15.61 -13.66
C ASP A 128 -1.73 15.29 -13.66
N ILE A 129 -1.38 14.00 -13.59
CA ILE A 129 0.02 13.56 -13.67
C ILE A 129 0.57 13.77 -15.08
N ASP A 130 1.75 14.41 -15.20
CA ASP A 130 2.38 14.70 -16.49
C ASP A 130 2.51 13.41 -17.35
N PRO A 131 1.98 13.39 -18.59
CA PRO A 131 2.03 12.20 -19.45
C PRO A 131 3.45 11.72 -19.79
N LYS A 132 4.46 12.59 -19.62
CA LYS A 132 5.89 12.28 -19.82
C LYS A 132 6.52 11.53 -18.65
N VAL A 133 5.83 11.41 -17.51
CA VAL A 133 6.29 10.63 -16.37
C VAL A 133 6.60 9.21 -16.79
N LYS A 134 7.82 8.76 -16.47
CA LYS A 134 8.27 7.40 -16.80
C LYS A 134 8.38 6.50 -15.58
N ARG A 135 8.35 7.08 -14.39
CA ARG A 135 8.47 6.33 -13.14
C ARG A 135 7.51 6.87 -12.10
N LEU A 136 6.88 5.94 -11.39
CA LEU A 136 6.03 6.19 -10.24
C LEU A 136 6.65 5.53 -9.02
N ASP A 137 6.82 6.29 -7.96
CA ASP A 137 7.12 5.77 -6.63
C ASP A 137 5.88 6.00 -5.77
N ILE A 138 5.11 4.94 -5.52
CA ILE A 138 3.97 4.98 -4.60
C ILE A 138 4.46 4.63 -3.21
N PHE A 139 4.12 5.48 -2.25
CA PHE A 139 4.51 5.31 -0.86
C PHE A 139 3.29 5.09 0.02
N VAL A 140 3.38 4.06 0.87
CA VAL A 140 2.37 3.75 1.88
C VAL A 140 3.01 3.90 3.26
N THR A 141 2.55 4.87 4.03
CA THR A 141 3.08 5.15 5.37
C THR A 141 2.21 4.52 6.45
N GLY A 142 2.69 4.54 7.70
CA GLY A 142 1.91 4.11 8.86
C GLY A 142 1.69 2.60 9.01
N ILE A 143 2.05 1.78 8.02
CA ILE A 143 1.87 0.31 8.09
C ILE A 143 3.12 -0.46 8.52
N SER A 144 4.29 0.18 8.58
CA SER A 144 5.58 -0.49 8.82
C SER A 144 5.67 -1.21 10.17
N HIS A 145 5.02 -0.67 11.20
CA HIS A 145 4.99 -1.26 12.54
C HIS A 145 4.26 -2.62 12.61
N PHE A 146 3.45 -2.97 11.60
CA PHE A 146 2.85 -4.30 11.49
C PHE A 146 3.83 -5.36 11.00
N PHE A 147 4.87 -4.97 10.25
CA PHE A 147 5.82 -5.91 9.65
C PHE A 147 7.12 -6.06 10.46
N PHE A 148 7.45 -5.08 11.31
CA PHE A 148 8.69 -5.10 12.09
C PHE A 148 8.44 -4.73 13.55
N TRP A 149 8.63 -5.68 14.46
CA TRP A 149 8.36 -5.51 15.89
C TRP A 149 9.39 -4.62 16.63
N ARG A 150 10.53 -4.19 16.04
CA ARG A 150 11.64 -3.69 16.89
C ARG A 150 12.76 -2.82 16.33
N TRP A 151 12.56 -1.97 15.32
CA TRP A 151 13.66 -1.10 14.84
C TRP A 151 13.33 0.39 14.97
N ARG A 152 14.00 1.05 15.94
CA ARG A 152 13.90 2.48 16.25
C ARG A 152 14.36 3.36 15.06
N MET A 153 13.62 4.44 14.82
CA MET A 153 14.07 5.76 14.33
C MET A 153 14.31 5.99 12.81
N ILE A 154 13.58 5.32 11.91
CA ILE A 154 13.37 5.83 10.55
C ILE A 154 11.90 5.58 10.24
N ASP A 155 11.16 6.59 9.77
CA ASP A 155 9.79 6.37 9.30
C ASP A 155 9.87 5.54 8.03
N TYR A 156 9.77 4.23 8.19
CA TYR A 156 9.78 3.32 7.06
C TYR A 156 8.42 3.44 6.36
N SER A 157 8.44 3.92 5.12
CA SER A 157 7.34 3.81 4.20
C SER A 157 7.50 2.51 3.41
N TYR A 158 6.38 1.87 3.06
CA TYR A 158 6.39 0.82 2.06
C TYR A 158 6.40 1.51 0.69
N LYS A 159 7.51 1.41 -0.03
CA LYS A 159 7.69 2.01 -1.36
C LYS A 159 7.44 0.95 -2.42
N ILE A 160 6.72 1.33 -3.46
CA ILE A 160 6.43 0.50 -4.63
C ILE A 160 6.79 1.32 -5.86
N THR A 161 7.80 0.85 -6.59
CA THR A 161 8.33 1.54 -7.77
C THR A 161 7.80 0.87 -9.04
N TYR A 162 7.21 1.68 -9.91
CA TYR A 162 6.79 1.28 -11.26
C TYR A 162 7.52 2.10 -12.32
N GLU A 163 7.78 1.49 -13.46
CA GLU A 163 8.21 2.18 -14.67
C GLU A 163 7.19 2.01 -15.79
N LYS A 164 7.05 3.04 -16.62
CA LYS A 164 6.15 3.04 -17.77
C LYS A 164 6.77 2.21 -18.89
N GLU A 165 6.06 1.17 -19.31
CA GLU A 165 6.41 0.34 -20.46
C GLU A 165 5.21 0.38 -21.42
N PHE A 166 5.35 1.12 -22.53
CA PHE A 166 4.23 1.46 -23.42
C PHE A 166 3.07 2.14 -22.66
N ASP A 167 1.93 1.47 -22.55
CA ASP A 167 0.72 1.96 -21.89
C ASP A 167 0.47 1.35 -20.51
N HIS A 168 1.37 0.49 -20.02
CA HIS A 168 1.24 -0.16 -18.71
C HIS A 168 2.37 0.22 -17.75
N TRP A 169 2.07 0.07 -16.45
CA TRP A 169 3.02 0.30 -15.37
C TRP A 169 3.63 -1.02 -14.90
N LYS A 170 4.91 -1.21 -15.20
CA LYS A 170 5.67 -2.41 -14.85
C LYS A 170 6.26 -2.26 -13.46
N LEU A 171 5.98 -3.21 -12.58
CA LEU A 171 6.61 -3.28 -11.26
C LEU A 171 8.11 -3.50 -11.40
N ILE A 172 8.91 -2.61 -10.80
CA ILE A 172 10.38 -2.72 -10.77
C ILE A 172 10.85 -3.26 -9.44
N GLU A 173 10.38 -2.67 -8.35
CA GLU A 173 10.75 -3.06 -6.99
C GLU A 173 9.65 -2.66 -6.01
N HIS A 174 9.60 -3.35 -4.88
CA HIS A 174 8.76 -2.95 -3.76
C HIS A 174 9.35 -3.44 -2.44
N GLY A 175 9.08 -2.71 -1.37
CA GLY A 175 9.53 -3.09 -0.04
C GLY A 175 9.59 -1.92 0.92
N MET A 176 10.02 -2.20 2.15
CA MET A 176 10.25 -1.13 3.12
C MET A 176 11.44 -0.28 2.69
N SER A 177 11.19 1.02 2.58
CA SER A 177 12.21 2.00 2.25
C SER A 177 12.57 2.84 3.46
N LYS A 178 13.85 3.20 3.57
CA LYS A 178 14.35 4.26 4.48
C LYS A 178 14.17 5.66 3.90
N ASP A 179 13.60 5.75 2.70
CA ASP A 179 13.39 7.00 2.01
C ASP A 179 12.43 7.89 2.82
N ALA A 180 12.98 8.98 3.33
CA ALA A 180 12.30 9.98 4.14
C ALA A 180 11.64 11.08 3.27
N SER A 181 11.60 10.92 1.95
CA SER A 181 11.03 11.89 1.03
C SER A 181 9.53 12.18 1.27
N HIS A 182 8.83 11.28 1.97
CA HIS A 182 7.47 11.45 2.49
C HIS A 182 7.36 12.50 3.61
N ARG A 183 8.41 12.70 4.42
CA ARG A 183 8.34 13.56 5.62
C ARG A 183 8.10 15.03 5.32
N SER A 184 8.34 15.49 4.09
CA SER A 184 7.98 16.88 3.73
C SER A 184 6.47 17.12 3.83
N TYR A 185 5.64 16.09 3.66
CA TYR A 185 4.19 16.20 3.73
C TYR A 185 3.61 16.20 5.16
N GLU A 186 4.26 15.50 6.11
CA GLU A 186 3.82 15.48 7.53
C GLU A 186 3.87 16.87 8.19
N PHE A 187 4.71 17.78 7.67
CA PHE A 187 4.80 19.16 8.16
C PHE A 187 3.73 20.07 7.57
N GLU A 188 3.30 19.87 6.33
CA GLU A 188 2.27 20.70 5.69
C GLU A 188 0.85 20.33 6.14
N SER A 189 0.59 19.08 6.51
CA SER A 189 -0.74 18.61 6.92
C SER A 189 -1.08 18.87 8.41
N ARG A 190 -0.13 19.38 9.21
CA ARG A 190 -0.30 19.65 10.65
C ARG A 190 -0.69 21.09 11.01
N ASP A 191 -0.77 22.00 10.03
CA ASP A 191 -1.08 23.43 10.25
C ASP A 191 -2.58 23.77 10.14
N TRP A 192 -3.48 22.83 10.49
CA TRP A 192 -4.94 23.04 10.48
C TRP A 192 -5.59 22.71 11.83
#